data_AF-A0A1S3XA27-F1
#
_entry.id   AF-A0A1S3XA27-F1
#
_cell.length_a   1.000
_cell.length_b   1.000
_cell.length_c   1.000
_cell.angle_alpha   90.00
_cell.angle_beta   90.00
_cell.angle_gamma   90.00
#
_symmetry.space_group_name_H-M   'P 1'
#
loop_
_entity.id
_entity.type
_entity.pdbx_description
1 polymer ?
#
loop_
_entity_poly.entity_id
_entity_poly.type
_entity_poly.pdbx_seq_one_letter_code
_entity_poly.pdbx_strand_id
1 'polypeptide(L)'
;MEPPDVSKNVGRPRAKRTREPDEARKRVGEWSYSRKGVVMTCSNCGGENHNVRGCFKEKLMQTLQNQEKGNTRKVVQVRPQLQNFHLHLLLLKMKEWTLIVNL
;
A
#
# COMPACT_ATOMS: atom_id res chain seq x y z
N MET A 1 -35.00 -40.10 -30.57
CA MET A 1 -35.64 -39.34 -29.48
C MET A 1 -35.78 -37.91 -29.97
N GLU A 2 -37.01 -37.40 -30.05
CA GLU A 2 -37.23 -36.00 -30.37
C GLU A 2 -37.04 -35.14 -29.12
N PRO A 3 -36.38 -33.98 -29.25
CA PRO A 3 -36.15 -33.10 -28.12
C PRO A 3 -37.48 -32.52 -27.64
N PRO A 4 -37.65 -32.35 -26.31
CA PRO A 4 -38.86 -31.78 -25.75
C PRO A 4 -39.03 -30.32 -26.19
N ASP A 5 -40.26 -29.96 -26.54
CA ASP A 5 -40.62 -28.59 -26.92
C ASP A 5 -40.47 -27.65 -25.71
N VAL A 6 -39.65 -26.60 -25.88
CA VAL A 6 -39.27 -25.69 -24.80
C VAL A 6 -40.20 -24.47 -24.84
N SER A 7 -41.26 -24.51 -24.03
CA SER A 7 -42.13 -23.34 -23.86
C SER A 7 -41.39 -22.20 -23.17
N LYS A 8 -41.47 -20.98 -23.71
CA LYS A 8 -40.91 -19.79 -23.06
C LYS A 8 -41.66 -19.54 -21.77
N ASN A 9 -41.00 -19.73 -20.63
CA ASN A 9 -41.53 -19.32 -19.34
C ASN A 9 -41.72 -17.80 -19.36
N VAL A 10 -42.97 -17.35 -19.43
CA VAL A 10 -43.31 -15.93 -19.34
C VAL A 10 -42.95 -15.50 -17.92
N GLY A 11 -41.82 -14.80 -17.79
CA GLY A 11 -41.33 -14.35 -16.49
C GLY A 11 -42.35 -13.49 -15.74
N ARG A 12 -42.08 -13.21 -14.46
CA ARG A 12 -42.93 -12.36 -13.62
C ARG A 12 -43.25 -11.05 -14.36
N PRO A 13 -44.53 -10.69 -14.54
CA PRO A 13 -44.90 -9.40 -15.10
C PRO A 13 -44.20 -8.27 -14.36
N ARG A 14 -43.57 -7.36 -15.11
CA ARG A 14 -42.91 -6.20 -14.51
C ARG A 14 -43.98 -5.33 -13.85
N ALA A 15 -44.00 -5.32 -12.51
CA ALA A 15 -44.83 -4.41 -11.76
C ALA A 15 -44.37 -2.97 -12.06
N LYS A 16 -45.25 -2.17 -12.65
CA LYS A 16 -45.03 -0.72 -12.76
C LYS A 16 -45.34 -0.10 -11.41
N ARG A 17 -44.43 0.71 -10.89
CA ARG A 17 -44.70 1.53 -9.70
C ARG A 17 -45.59 2.71 -10.10
N THR A 18 -46.63 2.97 -9.32
CA THR A 18 -47.41 4.21 -9.44
C THR A 18 -46.57 5.38 -8.93
N ARG A 19 -46.34 6.38 -9.78
CA ARG A 19 -45.65 7.63 -9.42
C ARG A 19 -46.65 8.54 -8.72
N GLU A 20 -46.32 9.08 -7.54
CA GLU A 20 -47.17 10.10 -6.92
C GLU A 20 -47.16 11.38 -7.79
N PRO A 21 -48.29 12.10 -7.91
CA PRO A 21 -48.39 13.28 -8.77
C PRO A 21 -47.37 14.37 -8.37
N ASP A 22 -47.16 14.57 -7.08
CA ASP A 22 -46.18 15.53 -6.57
C ASP A 22 -44.76 14.95 -6.39
N GLU A 23 -44.51 13.70 -6.74
CA GLU A 23 -43.19 13.07 -6.55
C GLU A 23 -42.08 13.77 -7.34
N ALA A 24 -42.42 14.30 -8.52
CA ALA A 24 -41.50 15.12 -9.30
C ALA A 24 -41.20 16.44 -8.60
N ARG A 25 -42.24 17.08 -8.04
CA ARG A 25 -42.16 18.40 -7.39
C ARG A 25 -41.44 18.33 -6.04
N LYS A 26 -41.69 17.28 -5.25
CA LYS A 26 -41.00 17.00 -3.98
C LYS A 26 -39.50 16.72 -4.17
N ARG A 27 -39.09 16.26 -5.37
CA ARG A 27 -37.67 16.02 -5.73
C ARG A 27 -36.97 17.20 -6.41
N VAL A 28 -37.66 18.32 -6.63
CA VAL A 28 -37.03 19.57 -7.09
C VAL A 28 -36.16 20.11 -5.95
N GLY A 29 -34.85 20.26 -6.18
CA GLY A 29 -33.86 20.57 -5.15
C GLY A 29 -32.96 19.38 -4.81
N GLU A 30 -33.53 18.17 -4.72
CA GLU A 30 -32.79 16.93 -4.44
C GLU A 30 -32.01 16.43 -5.67
N TRP A 31 -32.61 16.53 -6.87
CA TRP A 31 -31.90 16.28 -8.13
C TRP A 31 -30.78 17.28 -8.42
N SER A 32 -30.83 18.46 -7.81
CA SER A 32 -29.93 19.57 -8.09
C SER A 32 -28.95 19.87 -6.97
N TYR A 33 -28.86 19.05 -5.91
CA TYR A 33 -27.78 19.22 -4.94
C TYR A 33 -26.46 18.83 -5.61
N SER A 34 -25.86 19.83 -6.25
CA SER A 34 -24.59 19.68 -6.92
C SER A 34 -23.54 19.36 -5.87
N ARG A 35 -22.70 18.35 -6.13
CA ARG A 35 -21.53 18.09 -5.28
C ARG A 35 -20.45 19.18 -5.41
N LYS A 36 -20.68 20.22 -6.22
CA LYS A 36 -19.82 21.39 -6.32
C LYS A 36 -19.76 22.10 -4.96
N GLY A 37 -18.55 22.30 -4.44
CA GLY A 37 -18.33 22.96 -3.15
C GLY A 37 -18.33 22.03 -1.93
N VAL A 38 -18.61 20.72 -2.10
CA VAL A 38 -18.44 19.76 -1.02
C VAL A 38 -16.94 19.52 -0.82
N VAL A 39 -16.43 19.87 0.37
CA VAL A 39 -15.04 19.64 0.74
C VAL A 39 -14.81 18.14 0.92
N MET A 40 -13.83 17.60 0.18
CA MET A 40 -13.41 16.22 0.36
C MET A 40 -12.53 16.11 1.59
N THR A 41 -12.98 15.33 2.58
CA THR A 41 -12.23 15.06 3.82
C THR A 41 -11.69 13.63 3.83
N CYS A 42 -10.46 13.47 4.28
CA CYS A 42 -9.84 12.16 4.45
C CYS A 42 -10.33 11.50 5.75
N SER A 43 -10.90 10.30 5.67
CA SER A 43 -11.37 9.58 6.87
C SER A 43 -10.26 9.08 7.79
N ASN A 44 -9.00 9.05 7.32
CA ASN A 44 -7.86 8.63 8.13
C ASN A 44 -7.23 9.80 8.90
N CYS A 45 -6.94 10.91 8.23
CA CYS A 45 -6.24 12.04 8.84
C CYS A 45 -7.10 13.28 9.11
N GLY A 46 -8.36 13.29 8.68
CA GLY A 46 -9.29 14.42 8.80
C GLY A 46 -8.99 15.59 7.87
N GLY A 47 -7.87 15.57 7.13
CA GLY A 47 -7.46 16.67 6.26
C GLY A 47 -8.32 16.79 5.00
N GLU A 48 -8.32 17.98 4.41
CA GLU A 48 -9.10 18.30 3.22
C GLU A 48 -8.34 18.00 1.92
N ASN A 49 -9.04 18.05 0.78
CA ASN A 49 -8.50 17.96 -0.59
C ASN A 49 -7.80 16.64 -0.95
N HIS A 50 -7.99 15.58 -0.16
CA HIS A 50 -7.54 14.23 -0.50
C HIS A 50 -8.41 13.17 0.20
N ASN A 51 -8.39 11.95 -0.34
CA ASN A 51 -9.01 10.78 0.29
C ASN A 51 -7.94 9.88 0.92
N VAL A 52 -8.34 8.77 1.56
CA VAL A 52 -7.43 7.81 2.21
C VAL A 52 -6.31 7.34 1.26
N ARG A 53 -6.64 7.10 -0.02
CA ARG A 53 -5.68 6.66 -1.04
C ARG A 53 -4.59 7.71 -1.33
N GLY A 54 -4.95 9.00 -1.24
CA GLY A 54 -4.03 10.13 -1.38
C GLY A 54 -3.35 10.55 -0.07
N CYS A 55 -3.65 9.88 1.05
CA CYS A 55 -3.18 10.31 2.36
C CYS A 55 -1.69 10.02 2.55
N PHE A 56 -0.91 11.06 2.88
CA PHE A 56 0.52 10.93 3.15
C PHE A 56 0.79 10.13 4.44
N LYS A 57 -0.04 10.27 5.47
CA LYS A 57 0.09 9.51 6.72
C LYS A 57 -0.09 8.01 6.50
N GLU A 58 -1.08 7.62 5.69
CA GLU A 58 -1.31 6.22 5.32
C GLU A 58 -0.11 5.62 4.58
N LYS A 59 0.43 6.36 3.60
CA LYS A 59 1.62 5.93 2.85
C LYS A 59 2.83 5.74 3.76
N LEU A 60 3.03 6.65 4.72
CA LEU A 60 4.11 6.53 5.71
C LEU A 60 3.96 5.26 6.56
N MET A 61 2.74 4.98 7.06
CA MET A 61 2.48 3.77 7.83
C MET A 61 2.70 2.50 7.01
N GLN A 62 2.28 2.46 5.75
CA GLN A 62 2.55 1.33 4.86
C GLN A 62 4.04 1.16 4.56
N THR A 63 4.80 2.24 4.38
CA THR A 63 6.26 2.12 4.18
C THR A 63 6.95 1.52 5.41
N LEU A 64 6.57 1.92 6.63
CA LEU A 64 7.13 1.35 7.86
C LEU A 64 6.78 -0.15 7.99
N GLN A 65 5.52 -0.52 7.76
CA GLN A 65 5.09 -1.93 7.80
C GLN A 65 5.73 -2.80 6.71
N ASN A 66 5.99 -2.24 5.53
CA ASN A 66 6.67 -2.96 4.45
C ASN A 66 8.17 -3.13 4.70
N GLN A 67 8.81 -2.20 5.43
CA GLN A 67 10.19 -2.38 5.90
C GLN A 67 10.29 -3.50 6.93
N GLU A 68 9.35 -3.59 7.87
CA GLU A 68 9.29 -4.69 8.86
C GLU A 68 9.05 -6.05 8.18
N LYS A 69 8.13 -6.12 7.21
CA LYS A 69 7.86 -7.35 6.46
C LYS A 69 8.94 -7.72 5.45
N GLY A 70 9.69 -6.74 4.92
CA GLY A 70 10.85 -6.96 4.06
C GLY A 70 12.10 -7.44 4.83
N ASN A 71 12.15 -7.20 6.15
CA ASN A 71 13.27 -7.57 7.01
C ASN A 71 13.29 -9.08 7.34
N THR A 72 12.16 -9.79 7.28
CA THR A 72 12.13 -11.24 7.57
C THR A 72 12.77 -12.10 6.47
N ARG A 73 13.17 -11.52 5.34
CA ARG A 73 13.85 -12.23 4.24
C ARG A 73 15.31 -11.82 4.02
N LYS A 74 15.87 -10.96 4.87
CA LYS A 74 17.28 -10.58 4.79
C LYS A 74 18.03 -10.81 6.11
N VAL A 75 17.98 -12.03 6.62
CA VAL A 75 19.14 -12.55 7.37
C VAL A 75 20.18 -12.98 6.33
N VAL A 76 20.76 -12.01 5.63
CA VAL A 76 22.09 -12.20 5.05
C VAL A 76 23.03 -11.84 6.17
N GLN A 77 23.63 -12.88 6.74
CA GLN A 77 24.66 -12.82 7.76
C GLN A 77 25.80 -11.91 7.28
N VAL A 78 25.77 -10.64 7.71
CA VAL A 78 26.90 -9.73 7.55
C VAL A 78 27.96 -10.18 8.55
N ARG A 79 28.99 -10.89 8.07
CA ARG A 79 30.20 -11.19 8.86
C ARG A 79 30.95 -9.88 9.12
N PRO A 80 31.26 -9.52 10.37
CA PRO A 80 32.23 -8.46 10.62
C PRO A 80 33.63 -9.07 10.46
N GLN A 81 34.40 -8.63 9.46
CA GLN A 81 35.83 -8.96 9.37
C GLN A 81 36.62 -7.71 9.03
N LEU A 82 36.75 -6.83 10.03
CA LEU A 82 37.64 -5.68 9.96
C LEU A 82 38.30 -5.49 11.33
N GLN A 83 39.21 -6.39 11.68
CA GLN A 83 40.25 -6.11 12.67
C GLN A 83 41.48 -6.95 12.34
N ASN A 84 42.35 -6.55 11.40
CA ASN A 84 43.66 -7.20 11.25
C ASN A 84 44.75 -6.39 10.50
N PHE A 85 44.61 -5.07 10.33
CA PHE A 85 45.69 -4.29 9.72
C PHE A 85 46.84 -3.97 10.70
N HIS A 86 46.58 -3.98 12.01
CA HIS A 86 47.59 -3.62 13.01
C HIS A 86 48.60 -4.75 13.32
N LEU A 87 48.15 -6.00 13.30
CA LEU A 87 49.00 -7.18 13.50
C LEU A 87 50.01 -7.39 12.37
N HIS A 88 49.62 -7.08 11.13
CA HIS A 88 50.52 -7.20 9.96
C HIS A 88 51.67 -6.18 10.01
N LEU A 89 51.41 -4.97 10.51
CA LEU A 89 52.42 -3.92 10.63
C LEU A 89 53.44 -4.22 11.75
N LEU A 90 52.99 -4.84 12.84
CA LEU A 90 53.85 -5.30 13.94
C LEU A 90 54.76 -6.47 13.52
N LEU A 91 54.25 -7.41 12.72
CA LEU A 91 55.04 -8.54 12.20
C LEU A 91 56.12 -8.12 11.21
N LEU A 92 55.90 -7.05 10.42
CA LEU A 92 56.91 -6.52 9.49
C LEU A 92 58.05 -5.82 10.26
N LYS A 93 57.72 -5.02 11.28
CA LYS A 93 58.72 -4.37 12.13
C LYS A 93 59.60 -5.36 12.91
N MET A 94 59.06 -6.51 13.31
CA MET A 94 59.84 -7.54 14.01
C MET A 94 60.83 -8.29 13.09
N LYS A 95 60.54 -8.41 11.78
CA LYS A 95 61.46 -9.04 10.81
C LYS A 95 62.62 -8.13 10.41
N GLU A 96 62.42 -6.81 10.37
CA GLU A 96 63.48 -5.84 10.13
C GLU A 96 64.51 -5.81 11.27
N TRP A 97 64.06 -5.96 12.52
CA TRP A 97 64.95 -6.03 13.68
C TRP A 97 65.88 -7.25 13.64
N THR A 98 65.39 -8.43 13.24
CA THR A 98 66.20 -9.65 13.19
C THR A 98 67.31 -9.64 12.13
N LEU A 99 67.20 -8.78 11.11
CA LEU A 99 68.23 -8.60 10.08
C LEU A 99 69.35 -7.64 10.52
N ILE A 100 69.09 -6.79 11.51
CA ILE A 100 70.08 -5.82 12.03
C ILE A 100 70.99 -6.45 13.09
N VAL A 101 70.51 -7.43 13.86
CA VAL A 101 71.30 -8.10 14.92
C VAL A 101 72.10 -9.33 14.44
N ASN A 102 72.01 -9.73 13.16
CA ASN A 102 72.76 -10.86 12.60
C ASN A 102 73.75 -10.43 11.49
N LEU A 103 74.16 -9.16 11.46
CA LEU A 103 75.24 -8.65 10.61
C LEU A 103 76.46 -8.24 11.45
#